data_AF-S8FLL0-F1
#
_entry.id   AF-S8FLL0-F1
#
_cell.length_a   1.000
_cell.length_b   1.000
_cell.length_c   1.000
_cell.angle_alpha   90.00
_cell.angle_beta   90.00
_cell.angle_gamma   90.00
#
_symmetry.space_group_name_H-M   'P 1'
#
loop_
_entity.id
_entity.type
_entity.pdbx_description
1 polymer ?
#
loop_
_entity_poly.entity_id
_entity_poly.type
_entity_poly.pdbx_seq_one_letter_code
_entity_poly.pdbx_strand_id
1 'polypeptide(L)'
;MEDIDAAFKQGTTRDVPLQLSTPPQPDDKVESNLPAREPASLSPLSDLYSHGVTLSGLLNALDGIGAQEGRILCATTNNVAALDPALIRPGRMDVQVEFRLASKLQAEQLFKCFYDPSTSVNSASTTCLSSQLHIAYGSPPRDETTSLEDLAARFARIIPDRKLSMASLQGYLMGYKAQSQSAVEDAPGWVEREIGSDSGEDGN
;
A
#
# COMPACT_ATOMS: atom_id res chain seq x y z
N MET A 1 7.47 -11.16 13.77
CA MET A 1 6.65 -10.43 12.79
C MET A 1 6.63 -11.33 11.58
N GLU A 2 5.50 -12.00 11.33
CA GLU A 2 5.38 -12.88 10.16
C GLU A 2 5.04 -11.97 8.97
N ASP A 3 5.98 -11.82 8.04
CA ASP A 3 5.72 -11.13 6.77
C ASP A 3 5.00 -12.10 5.83
N ILE A 4 3.79 -11.73 5.42
CA ILE A 4 3.04 -12.44 4.38
C ILE A 4 3.03 -11.53 3.15
N ASP A 5 3.94 -11.78 2.21
CA ASP A 5 3.97 -11.10 0.92
C ASP A 5 2.84 -11.61 0.02
N ALA A 6 1.95 -10.71 -0.40
CA ALA A 6 0.88 -11.04 -1.35
C ALA A 6 0.78 -9.98 -2.45
N ALA A 7 1.31 -10.30 -3.63
CA ALA A 7 1.04 -9.61 -4.90
C ALA A 7 0.00 -10.42 -5.69
N PHE A 8 -1.29 -10.09 -5.55
CA PHE A 8 -2.33 -10.73 -6.34
C PHE A 8 -2.57 -9.96 -7.65
N LYS A 9 -2.24 -10.58 -8.79
CA LYS A 9 -2.55 -10.07 -10.14
C LYS A 9 -3.89 -10.57 -10.69
N GLN A 10 -4.69 -11.31 -9.92
CA GLN A 10 -6.01 -11.81 -10.34
C GLN A 10 -7.02 -11.71 -9.20
N GLY A 11 -8.23 -11.25 -9.54
CA GLY A 11 -9.31 -10.94 -8.61
C GLY A 11 -9.82 -12.15 -7.83
N THR A 12 -10.39 -11.87 -6.65
CA THR A 12 -11.05 -12.86 -5.80
C THR A 12 -12.25 -13.46 -6.52
N THR A 13 -12.21 -14.75 -6.84
CA THR A 13 -13.39 -15.45 -7.37
C THR A 13 -14.40 -15.61 -6.24
N ARG A 14 -15.64 -15.13 -6.43
CA ARG A 14 -16.77 -15.40 -5.54
C ARG A 14 -17.25 -16.83 -5.79
N ASP A 15 -17.34 -17.62 -4.72
CA ASP A 15 -17.74 -19.02 -4.76
C ASP A 15 -19.05 -19.25 -5.55
N VAL A 16 -19.02 -20.25 -6.43
CA VAL A 16 -20.18 -20.76 -7.18
C VAL A 16 -20.99 -21.67 -6.24
N PRO A 17 -22.34 -21.59 -6.18
CA PRO A 17 -23.11 -22.40 -5.24
C PRO A 17 -23.03 -23.90 -5.58
N LEU A 18 -22.63 -24.71 -4.59
CA LEU A 18 -22.72 -26.17 -4.65
C LEU A 18 -24.20 -26.57 -4.84
N GLN A 19 -24.55 -27.05 -6.03
CA GLN A 19 -25.83 -27.71 -6.28
C GLN A 19 -25.83 -29.07 -5.58
N LEU A 20 -26.64 -29.17 -4.53
CA LEU A 20 -26.98 -30.38 -3.82
C LEU A 20 -27.81 -31.30 -4.74
N SER A 21 -27.19 -32.36 -5.28
CA SER A 21 -27.92 -33.43 -5.97
C SER A 21 -27.80 -34.75 -5.20
N THR A 22 -28.96 -35.17 -4.70
CA THR A 22 -29.33 -36.39 -3.94
C THR A 22 -28.80 -37.69 -4.56
N PRO A 23 -28.47 -38.74 -3.77
CA PRO A 23 -27.96 -40.01 -4.31
C PRO A 23 -29.09 -40.91 -4.85
N PRO A 24 -28.91 -41.65 -5.97
CA PRO A 24 -29.91 -42.59 -6.45
C PRO A 24 -29.70 -44.01 -5.90
N GLN A 25 -30.82 -44.71 -5.65
CA GLN A 25 -30.91 -46.12 -5.28
C GLN A 25 -30.66 -47.07 -6.48
N PRO A 26 -30.32 -48.36 -6.24
CA PRO A 26 -30.14 -49.35 -7.30
C PRO A 26 -31.47 -50.03 -7.65
N ASP A 27 -31.70 -50.32 -8.95
CA ASP A 27 -32.08 -51.64 -9.47
C ASP A 27 -32.50 -51.63 -10.98
N ASP A 28 -32.03 -52.67 -11.68
CA ASP A 28 -32.52 -53.37 -12.88
C ASP A 28 -32.50 -52.81 -14.35
N LYS A 29 -31.59 -53.44 -15.12
CA LYS A 29 -31.69 -54.08 -16.47
C LYS A 29 -31.79 -53.28 -17.80
N VAL A 30 -30.72 -53.51 -18.59
CA VAL A 30 -30.65 -53.92 -20.03
C VAL A 30 -31.36 -53.02 -21.05
N GLU A 31 -30.63 -52.35 -21.94
CA GLU A 31 -30.35 -52.83 -23.32
C GLU A 31 -29.47 -51.82 -24.10
N SER A 32 -28.76 -52.36 -25.09
CA SER A 32 -27.73 -51.79 -25.93
C SER A 32 -28.13 -50.55 -26.74
N ASN A 33 -27.22 -49.56 -26.81
CA ASN A 33 -26.77 -48.95 -28.07
C ASN A 33 -25.58 -48.01 -27.85
N LEU A 34 -24.43 -48.35 -28.45
CA LEU A 34 -23.31 -47.44 -28.67
C LEU A 34 -23.50 -46.79 -30.06
N PRO A 35 -23.16 -45.50 -30.19
CA PRO A 35 -22.12 -45.20 -31.16
C PRO A 35 -21.00 -44.34 -30.57
N ALA A 36 -19.80 -44.62 -31.09
CA ALA A 36 -18.51 -43.97 -30.92
C ALA A 36 -18.53 -42.57 -30.28
N ARG A 37 -18.02 -42.48 -29.04
CA ARG A 37 -17.62 -41.23 -28.40
C ARG A 37 -16.11 -41.10 -28.49
N GLU A 38 -15.67 -40.05 -29.19
CA GLU A 38 -14.28 -39.64 -29.30
C GLU A 38 -13.57 -39.65 -27.94
N PRO A 39 -12.27 -40.01 -27.86
CA PRO A 39 -11.57 -40.05 -26.59
C PRO A 39 -11.56 -38.66 -25.98
N ALA A 40 -12.18 -38.58 -24.80
CA ALA A 40 -12.21 -37.41 -23.95
C ALA A 40 -10.83 -36.75 -23.94
N SER A 41 -10.79 -35.53 -24.50
CA SER A 41 -9.66 -34.63 -24.34
C SER A 41 -9.34 -34.56 -22.84
N LEU A 42 -8.12 -34.96 -22.50
CA LEU A 42 -7.50 -34.67 -21.22
C LEU A 42 -7.54 -33.15 -21.03
N SER A 43 -8.58 -32.63 -20.40
CA SER A 43 -8.59 -31.25 -19.94
C SER A 43 -7.49 -31.11 -18.89
N PRO A 44 -6.61 -30.11 -19.02
CA PRO A 44 -5.28 -30.16 -18.44
C PRO A 44 -5.33 -29.99 -16.93
N LEU A 45 -4.24 -30.32 -16.28
CA LEU A 45 -3.89 -30.07 -14.87
C LEU A 45 -3.95 -28.58 -14.44
N SER A 46 -4.70 -27.73 -15.14
CA SER A 46 -4.90 -26.30 -14.86
C SER A 46 -5.81 -26.05 -13.65
N ASP A 47 -6.72 -26.96 -13.32
CA ASP A 47 -7.65 -26.79 -12.19
C ASP A 47 -6.95 -26.97 -10.83
N LEU A 48 -5.80 -27.64 -10.81
CA LEU A 48 -4.94 -27.74 -9.63
C LEU A 48 -4.01 -26.53 -9.47
N TYR A 49 -4.10 -25.51 -10.32
CA TYR A 49 -3.41 -24.23 -10.09
C TYR A 49 -4.37 -23.08 -9.80
N SER A 50 -5.65 -23.39 -9.55
CA SER A 50 -6.59 -22.47 -8.89
C SER A 50 -6.35 -22.42 -7.37
N HIS A 51 -5.09 -22.38 -6.94
CA HIS A 51 -4.68 -22.17 -5.54
C HIS A 51 -4.74 -20.68 -5.16
N GLY A 52 -5.78 -19.98 -5.65
CA GLY A 52 -6.05 -18.62 -5.23
C GLY A 52 -6.54 -18.62 -3.78
N VAL A 53 -6.11 -17.64 -3.01
CA VAL A 53 -6.71 -17.41 -1.69
C VAL A 53 -8.17 -17.03 -1.92
N THR A 54 -9.09 -17.85 -1.41
CA THR A 54 -10.52 -17.53 -1.47
C THR A 54 -10.82 -16.44 -0.46
N LEU A 55 -11.76 -15.55 -0.80
CA LEU A 55 -12.21 -14.52 0.14
C LEU A 55 -12.75 -15.15 1.43
N SER A 56 -13.50 -16.25 1.31
CA SER A 56 -14.00 -17.01 2.47
C SER A 56 -12.86 -17.55 3.35
N GLY A 57 -11.80 -18.11 2.75
CA GLY A 57 -10.63 -18.58 3.47
C GLY A 57 -9.91 -17.45 4.22
N LEU A 58 -9.72 -16.31 3.55
CA LEU A 58 -9.13 -15.11 4.17
C LEU A 58 -9.96 -14.61 5.35
N LEU A 59 -11.28 -14.48 5.19
CA LEU A 59 -12.17 -14.00 6.26
C LEU A 59 -12.16 -14.91 7.50
N ASN A 60 -12.12 -16.22 7.29
CA ASN A 60 -12.00 -17.19 8.38
C ASN A 60 -10.63 -17.18 9.05
N ALA A 61 -9.55 -16.86 8.32
CA ALA A 61 -8.24 -16.67 8.92
C ALA A 61 -8.20 -15.40 9.79
N LEU A 62 -8.87 -14.31 9.36
CA LEU A 62 -8.87 -13.03 10.07
C LEU A 62 -9.71 -13.05 11.36
N ASP A 63 -10.88 -13.67 11.35
CA ASP A 63 -11.87 -13.57 12.43
C ASP A 63 -12.73 -14.84 12.56
N GLY A 64 -12.16 -15.99 12.19
CA GLY A 64 -12.83 -17.29 12.35
C GLY A 64 -12.67 -17.87 13.76
N ILE A 65 -13.43 -18.92 14.06
CA ILE A 65 -13.41 -19.63 15.35
C ILE A 65 -12.03 -20.18 15.76
N GLY A 66 -11.13 -20.36 14.79
CA GLY A 66 -9.75 -20.80 15.00
C GLY A 66 -8.70 -19.70 14.83
N ALA A 67 -9.12 -18.43 14.71
CA ALA A 67 -8.21 -17.32 14.56
C ALA A 67 -7.43 -17.09 15.87
N GLN A 68 -6.11 -16.95 15.75
CA GLN A 68 -5.22 -16.70 16.88
C GLN A 68 -5.42 -15.30 17.50
N GLU A 69 -5.63 -15.22 18.80
CA GLU A 69 -5.78 -13.95 19.52
C GLU A 69 -4.43 -13.22 19.73
N GLY A 70 -4.48 -11.93 20.08
CA GLY A 70 -3.31 -11.15 20.49
C GLY A 70 -2.41 -10.64 19.35
N ARG A 71 -2.95 -10.48 18.14
CA ARG A 71 -2.22 -9.98 16.97
C ARG A 71 -2.75 -8.64 16.47
N ILE A 72 -1.88 -7.85 15.84
CA ILE A 72 -2.25 -6.64 15.10
C ILE A 72 -2.08 -6.93 13.62
N LEU A 73 -3.16 -6.75 12.85
CA LEU A 73 -3.13 -6.88 11.39
C LEU A 73 -3.00 -5.49 10.76
N CYS A 74 -2.00 -5.31 9.93
CA CYS A 74 -1.89 -4.16 9.05
C CYS A 74 -2.08 -4.62 7.60
N ALA A 75 -2.96 -3.94 6.86
CA ALA A 75 -3.16 -4.16 5.44
C ALA A 75 -3.10 -2.82 4.70
N THR A 76 -2.67 -2.85 3.45
CA THR A 76 -2.62 -1.66 2.58
C THR A 76 -3.42 -1.93 1.32
N THR A 77 -4.10 -0.90 0.79
CA THR A 77 -4.78 -0.95 -0.50
C THR A 77 -4.66 0.41 -1.17
N ASN A 78 -4.48 0.41 -2.50
CA ASN A 78 -4.55 1.62 -3.30
C ASN A 78 -6.00 1.99 -3.66
N ASN A 79 -6.93 1.02 -3.55
CA ASN A 79 -8.34 1.22 -3.87
C ASN A 79 -9.23 0.61 -2.78
N VAL A 80 -9.73 1.48 -1.88
CA VAL A 80 -10.64 1.08 -0.81
C VAL A 80 -12.02 0.68 -1.32
N ALA A 81 -12.49 1.26 -2.44
CA ALA A 81 -13.81 0.98 -2.99
C ALA A 81 -13.90 -0.41 -3.64
N ALA A 82 -12.75 -0.99 -4.03
CA ALA A 82 -12.67 -2.35 -4.54
C ALA A 82 -12.67 -3.42 -3.43
N LEU A 83 -12.56 -3.04 -2.15
CA LEU A 83 -12.57 -3.99 -1.04
C LEU A 83 -13.96 -4.55 -0.78
N ASP A 84 -14.03 -5.84 -0.43
CA ASP A 84 -15.28 -6.45 0.03
C ASP A 84 -15.72 -5.78 1.36
N PRO A 85 -16.98 -5.32 1.48
CA PRO A 85 -17.49 -4.70 2.70
C PRO A 85 -17.37 -5.57 3.96
N ALA A 86 -17.21 -6.89 3.81
CA ALA A 86 -16.99 -7.81 4.92
C ALA A 86 -15.60 -7.67 5.53
N LEU A 87 -14.58 -7.17 4.81
CA LEU A 87 -13.23 -6.95 5.34
C LEU A 87 -13.18 -5.74 6.28
N ILE A 88 -13.91 -4.67 5.96
CA ILE A 88 -13.92 -3.39 6.68
C ILE A 88 -14.92 -3.35 7.86
N ARG A 89 -15.47 -4.49 8.28
CA ARG A 89 -16.38 -4.55 9.42
C ARG A 89 -15.61 -4.45 10.75
N PRO A 90 -16.23 -3.89 11.80
CA PRO A 90 -15.68 -3.95 13.16
C PRO A 90 -15.34 -5.39 13.55
N GLY A 91 -14.17 -5.60 14.18
CA GLY A 91 -13.62 -6.92 14.51
C GLY A 91 -12.64 -7.49 13.47
N ARG A 92 -12.58 -6.90 12.26
CA ARG A 92 -11.60 -7.24 11.22
C ARG A 92 -10.66 -6.07 10.95
N MET A 93 -10.95 -5.24 9.95
CA MET A 93 -10.21 -4.01 9.66
C MET A 93 -11.02 -2.81 10.17
N ASP A 94 -10.88 -2.52 11.45
CA ASP A 94 -11.64 -1.50 12.19
C ASP A 94 -11.02 -0.11 12.11
N VAL A 95 -9.68 0.00 12.09
CA VAL A 95 -8.95 1.26 11.94
C VAL A 95 -8.52 1.48 10.50
N GLN A 96 -8.98 2.60 9.91
CA GLN A 96 -8.61 2.99 8.55
C GLN A 96 -7.83 4.30 8.56
N VAL A 97 -6.65 4.28 7.96
CA VAL A 97 -5.78 5.46 7.82
C VAL A 97 -5.55 5.70 6.34
N GLU A 98 -5.99 6.86 5.86
CA GLU A 98 -5.80 7.26 4.46
C GLU A 98 -4.43 7.93 4.27
N PHE A 99 -3.62 7.39 3.35
CA PHE A 99 -2.37 8.00 2.92
C PHE A 99 -2.61 8.81 1.65
N ARG A 100 -2.47 10.13 1.76
CA ARG A 100 -2.59 11.05 0.62
C ARG A 100 -1.23 11.43 0.07
N LEU A 101 -1.23 12.05 -1.11
CA LEU A 101 -0.08 12.75 -1.67
C LEU A 101 0.49 13.76 -0.66
N ALA A 102 1.77 14.09 -0.80
CA ALA A 102 2.52 14.89 0.14
C ALA A 102 1.86 16.26 0.37
N SER A 103 1.70 16.61 1.65
CA SER A 103 1.41 17.98 2.03
C SER A 103 2.68 18.83 2.08
N LYS A 104 2.52 20.15 2.01
CA LYS A 104 3.64 21.09 2.21
C LYS A 104 4.36 20.88 3.53
N LEU A 105 3.61 20.63 4.61
CA LEU A 105 4.19 20.34 5.92
C LEU A 105 5.04 19.07 5.87
N GLN A 106 4.54 17.99 5.25
CA GLN A 106 5.32 16.76 5.12
C GLN A 106 6.58 16.96 4.27
N ALA A 107 6.52 17.79 3.22
CA ALA A 107 7.70 18.15 2.43
C ALA A 107 8.73 18.92 3.26
N GLU A 108 8.30 19.87 4.09
CA GLU A 108 9.16 20.60 5.03
C GLU A 108 9.85 19.65 6.02
N GLN A 109 9.08 18.75 6.63
CA GLN A 109 9.60 17.80 7.61
C GLN A 109 10.55 16.79 6.97
N LEU A 110 10.21 16.28 5.78
CA LEU A 110 11.09 15.39 5.02
C LEU A 110 12.44 16.06 4.73
N PHE A 111 12.42 17.33 4.31
CA PHE A 111 13.64 18.10 4.06
C PHE A 111 14.49 18.24 5.33
N LYS A 112 13.87 18.57 6.47
CA LYS A 112 14.57 18.63 7.76
C LYS A 112 15.15 17.28 8.14
N CYS A 113 14.37 16.20 8.08
CA CYS A 113 14.84 14.86 8.40
C CYS A 113 16.05 14.43 7.56
N PHE A 114 16.11 14.88 6.30
CA PHE A 114 17.18 14.51 5.36
C PHE A 114 18.49 15.28 5.59
N TYR A 115 18.42 16.53 6.04
CA TYR A 115 19.59 17.43 6.15
C TYR A 115 19.97 17.85 7.57
N ASP A 116 19.15 17.54 8.57
CA ASP A 116 19.44 17.83 9.96
C ASP A 116 20.52 16.85 10.48
N PRO A 117 21.70 17.31 10.89
CA PRO A 117 22.73 16.43 11.46
C PRO A 117 22.30 15.81 12.80
N SER A 118 21.28 16.36 13.48
CA SER A 118 20.78 15.83 14.75
C SER A 118 19.88 14.59 14.60
N THR A 119 19.33 14.34 13.40
CA THR A 119 18.62 13.09 13.09
C THR A 119 19.58 11.92 12.81
N SER A 120 20.90 12.17 12.80
CA SER A 120 21.93 11.11 12.76
C SER A 120 22.07 10.41 14.11
N VAL A 121 21.01 9.73 14.56
CA VAL A 121 21.07 8.78 15.67
C VAL A 121 20.78 7.37 15.16
N ASN A 122 21.81 6.54 15.27
CA ASN A 122 21.89 5.08 15.17
C ASN A 122 20.58 4.28 15.03
N SER A 123 20.55 3.39 14.02
CA SER A 123 19.77 2.15 13.93
C SER A 123 18.24 2.22 13.89
N ALA A 124 17.67 1.71 12.79
CA ALA A 124 16.46 0.88 12.74
C ALA A 124 15.41 1.15 13.83
N SER A 125 14.71 2.29 13.75
CA SER A 125 13.44 2.49 14.45
C SER A 125 12.59 3.47 13.67
N THR A 126 11.77 2.90 12.81
CA THR A 126 10.61 3.51 12.16
C THR A 126 9.70 4.10 13.22
N THR A 127 9.73 5.41 13.44
CA THR A 127 8.61 6.24 13.93
C THR A 127 9.06 7.67 14.11
N CYS A 128 8.80 8.52 13.11
CA CYS A 128 8.72 9.97 13.31
C CYS A 128 7.31 10.48 12.96
N LEU A 129 6.31 9.85 13.60
CA LEU A 129 5.03 10.50 13.92
C LEU A 129 4.79 10.29 15.41
N SER A 130 5.50 11.05 16.23
CA SER A 130 5.00 11.33 17.57
C SER A 130 5.08 12.83 17.80
N SER A 131 3.89 13.41 17.86
CA SER A 131 3.62 14.76 18.34
C SER A 131 4.30 14.97 19.69
N GLN A 132 5.41 15.70 19.71
CA GLN A 132 5.84 16.41 20.90
C GLN A 132 6.04 17.87 20.52
N LEU A 133 4.96 18.62 20.74
CA LEU A 133 4.99 20.04 21.08
C LEU A 133 6.05 20.25 22.16
N HIS A 134 7.27 20.60 21.77
CA HIS A 134 8.19 21.26 22.68
C HIS A 134 7.87 22.75 22.65
N ILE A 135 6.97 23.16 23.54
CA ILE A 135 6.87 24.55 23.94
C ILE A 135 8.14 24.89 24.73
N ALA A 136 8.86 25.89 24.20
CA ALA A 136 9.77 26.82 24.86
C ALA A 136 10.93 26.26 25.70
N TYR A 137 12.14 26.26 25.11
CA TYR A 137 13.33 26.87 25.72
C TYR A 137 14.15 27.56 24.63
N GLY A 138 14.51 28.82 24.86
CA GLY A 138 15.18 29.67 23.88
C GLY A 138 16.51 29.09 23.41
N SER A 139 16.67 29.00 22.09
CA SER A 139 17.97 28.78 21.45
C SER A 139 18.63 30.14 21.13
N PRO A 140 19.96 30.24 21.26
CA PRO A 140 20.70 31.50 21.19
C PRO A 140 20.70 32.06 19.75
N PRO A 141 20.96 33.36 19.57
CA PRO A 141 21.06 33.95 18.24
C PRO A 141 22.32 33.38 17.58
N ARG A 142 22.16 32.72 16.44
CA ARG A 142 23.26 32.34 15.56
C ARG A 142 23.13 33.17 14.29
N ASP A 143 24.06 34.09 14.12
CA ASP A 143 24.18 34.95 12.95
C ASP A 143 24.47 34.15 11.67
N GLU A 144 23.80 34.59 10.60
CA GLU A 144 24.19 34.61 9.19
C GLU A 144 24.81 33.34 8.58
N THR A 145 23.94 32.40 8.19
CA THR A 145 23.97 31.68 6.90
C THR A 145 22.68 30.87 6.85
N THR A 146 21.81 31.11 5.87
CA THR A 146 20.43 30.59 5.73
C THR A 146 20.12 29.36 6.59
N SER A 147 19.31 29.51 7.63
CA SER A 147 19.04 28.43 8.58
C SER A 147 18.33 27.26 7.86
N LEU A 148 18.57 26.03 8.32
CA LEU A 148 17.97 24.84 7.72
C LEU A 148 16.43 24.91 7.72
N GLU A 149 15.88 25.53 8.76
CA GLU A 149 14.45 25.81 8.90
C GLU A 149 13.94 26.73 7.78
N ASP A 150 14.69 27.77 7.43
CA ASP A 150 14.32 28.67 6.33
C ASP A 150 14.38 27.96 4.97
N LEU A 151 15.40 27.12 4.75
CA LEU A 151 15.50 26.30 3.53
C LEU A 151 14.35 25.30 3.43
N ALA A 152 14.00 24.63 4.52
CA ALA A 152 12.88 23.71 4.58
C ALA A 152 11.55 24.42 4.27
N ALA A 153 11.32 25.60 4.87
CA ALA A 153 10.13 26.40 4.63
C ALA A 153 10.06 26.90 3.18
N ARG A 154 11.21 27.24 2.57
CA ARG A 154 11.29 27.59 1.14
C ARG A 154 10.97 26.40 0.25
N PHE A 155 11.57 25.24 0.51
CA PHE A 155 11.28 24.00 -0.21
C PHE A 155 9.79 23.68 -0.17
N ALA A 156 9.19 23.68 1.02
CA ALA A 156 7.77 23.42 1.21
C ALA A 156 6.84 24.40 0.48
N ARG A 157 7.28 25.65 0.26
CA ARG A 157 6.52 26.64 -0.51
C ARG A 157 6.52 26.35 -2.00
N ILE A 158 7.61 25.79 -2.52
CA ILE A 158 7.79 25.38 -3.92
C ILE A 158 6.95 24.14 -4.22
N ILE A 159 6.91 23.18 -3.29
CA ILE A 159 6.15 21.94 -3.47
C ILE A 159 4.64 22.23 -3.49
N PRO A 160 3.91 21.81 -4.55
CA PRO A 160 2.47 21.95 -4.59
C PRO A 160 1.78 21.00 -3.63
N ASP A 161 0.70 21.47 -3.00
CA ASP A 161 0.01 20.69 -1.98
C ASP A 161 -0.78 19.54 -2.61
N ARG A 162 -0.57 18.32 -2.11
CA ARG A 162 -1.28 17.10 -2.53
C ARG A 162 -1.18 16.80 -4.02
N LYS A 163 -0.02 17.07 -4.63
CA LYS A 163 0.24 16.77 -6.05
C LYS A 163 1.40 15.81 -6.30
N LEU A 164 2.28 15.64 -5.32
CA LEU A 164 3.46 14.78 -5.45
C LEU A 164 3.45 13.71 -4.35
N SER A 165 3.98 12.52 -4.64
CA SER A 165 4.14 11.47 -3.63
C SER A 165 5.32 11.77 -2.70
N MET A 166 5.29 11.25 -1.47
CA MET A 166 6.44 11.34 -0.57
C MET A 166 7.68 10.63 -1.13
N ALA A 167 7.48 9.55 -1.91
CA ALA A 167 8.55 8.80 -2.55
C ALA A 167 9.24 9.61 -3.64
N SER A 168 8.48 10.35 -4.47
CA SER A 168 9.04 11.25 -5.49
C SER A 168 9.90 12.35 -4.85
N LEU A 169 9.39 12.98 -3.77
CA LEU A 169 10.15 13.99 -3.02
C LEU A 169 11.44 13.42 -2.43
N GLN A 170 11.36 12.23 -1.82
CA GLN A 170 12.55 11.56 -1.27
C GLN A 170 13.55 11.21 -2.37
N GLY A 171 13.10 10.68 -3.50
CA GLY A 171 13.93 10.37 -4.65
C GLY A 171 14.66 11.60 -5.20
N TYR A 172 13.96 12.74 -5.27
CA TYR A 172 14.57 14.03 -5.61
C TYR A 172 15.68 14.41 -4.63
N LEU A 173 15.41 14.39 -3.33
CA LEU A 173 16.40 14.76 -2.29
C LEU A 173 17.62 13.83 -2.26
N MET A 174 17.46 12.55 -2.62
CA MET A 174 18.57 11.61 -2.74
C MET A 174 19.62 12.03 -3.79
N GLY A 175 19.25 12.85 -4.77
CA GLY A 175 20.19 13.46 -5.72
C GLY A 175 21.10 14.53 -5.10
N TYR A 176 20.72 15.08 -3.95
CA TYR A 176 21.36 16.25 -3.33
C TYR A 176 21.85 15.94 -1.91
N LYS A 177 22.53 14.80 -1.70
CA LYS A 177 22.87 14.22 -0.38
C LYS A 177 23.42 15.18 0.68
N ALA A 178 24.21 16.18 0.31
CA ALA A 178 24.80 17.16 1.23
C ALA A 178 24.56 18.62 0.81
N GLN A 179 23.73 18.84 -0.22
CA GLN A 179 23.55 20.14 -0.86
C GLN A 179 22.12 20.64 -0.66
N SER A 180 21.79 21.03 0.58
CA SER A 180 20.46 21.51 0.94
C SER A 180 20.06 22.78 0.17
N GLN A 181 21.01 23.68 -0.11
CA GLN A 181 20.74 24.90 -0.87
C GLN A 181 20.41 24.61 -2.34
N SER A 182 21.23 23.81 -3.03
CA SER A 182 21.02 23.44 -4.42
C SER A 182 19.70 22.68 -4.63
N ALA A 183 19.31 21.83 -3.66
CA ALA A 183 18.02 21.15 -3.68
C ALA A 183 16.82 22.12 -3.63
N VAL A 184 16.95 23.29 -3.01
CA VAL A 184 15.87 24.30 -2.99
C VAL A 184 15.87 25.13 -4.28
N GLU A 185 17.04 25.42 -4.82
CA GLU A 185 17.19 26.21 -6.05
C GLU A 185 16.68 25.46 -7.28
N ASP A 186 16.97 24.16 -7.38
CA ASP A 186 16.58 23.33 -8.53
C ASP A 186 15.14 22.78 -8.42
N ALA A 187 14.52 22.84 -7.24
CA ALA A 187 13.20 22.26 -6.97
C ALA A 187 12.09 22.74 -7.91
N PRO A 188 11.96 24.04 -8.26
CA PRO A 188 10.88 24.51 -9.13
C PRO A 188 10.89 23.83 -10.51
N GLY A 189 12.08 23.73 -11.13
CA GLY A 189 12.22 23.10 -12.44
C GLY A 189 12.02 21.59 -12.40
N TRP A 190 12.32 20.94 -11.28
CA TRP A 190 11.97 19.53 -11.09
C TRP A 190 10.45 19.32 -10.94
N VAL A 191 9.79 20.14 -10.11
CA VAL A 191 8.33 20.06 -9.88
C VAL A 191 7.55 20.19 -11.19
N GLU A 192 7.93 21.13 -12.06
CA GLU A 192 7.28 21.30 -13.37
C GLU A 192 7.38 20.06 -14.25
N ARG A 193 8.55 19.40 -14.25
CA ARG A 193 8.76 18.16 -15.02
C ARG A 193 7.96 16.99 -14.44
N GLU A 194 7.98 16.82 -13.12
CA GLU A 194 7.34 15.70 -12.43
C GLU A 194 5.80 15.74 -12.59
N ILE A 195 5.21 16.93 -12.47
CA ILE A 195 3.76 17.10 -12.64
C ILE A 195 3.37 16.96 -14.12
N GLY A 196 4.22 17.43 -15.03
CA GLY A 196 3.99 17.26 -16.47
C GLY A 196 3.98 15.80 -16.91
N SER A 197 4.78 14.94 -16.27
CA SER A 197 4.78 13.50 -16.57
C SER A 197 3.56 12.74 -16.02
N ASP A 198 2.96 13.21 -14.92
CA ASP A 198 1.88 12.49 -14.22
C ASP A 198 0.50 12.67 -14.92
N SER A 199 0.32 13.73 -15.70
CA SER A 199 -0.92 13.99 -16.46
C SER A 199 -1.17 13.06 -17.66
N GLY A 200 -0.38 11.99 -17.84
CA GLY A 200 -0.41 11.11 -19.01
C GLY A 200 -1.05 9.74 -18.86
N GLU A 201 -1.45 9.30 -17.65
CA GLU A 201 -1.85 7.90 -17.41
C GLU A 201 -3.34 7.64 -17.09
N ASP A 202 -4.20 8.66 -17.03
CA ASP A 202 -5.65 8.46 -16.81
C ASP A 202 -6.41 8.31 -18.14
N GLY A 203 -6.23 7.17 -18.81
CA GLY A 203 -6.93 6.91 -20.07
C GLY A 203 -6.83 5.48 -20.58
N ASN A 204 -7.40 4.51 -19.86
CA ASN A 204 -8.00 3.29 -20.44
C ASN A 204 -8.94 2.57 -19.46
#